data_AF-A0A068X0G4-F1
#
_entry.id   AF-A0A068X0G4-F1
#
_cell.length_a   1.000
_cell.length_b   1.000
_cell.length_c   1.000
_cell.angle_alpha   90.00
_cell.angle_beta   90.00
_cell.angle_gamma   90.00
#
_symmetry.space_group_name_H-M   'P 1'
#
loop_
_entity.id
_entity.type
_entity.pdbx_description
1 polymer ?
#
loop_
_entity_poly.entity_id
_entity_poly.type
_entity_poly.pdbx_seq_one_letter_code
_entity_poly.pdbx_strand_id
1 'polypeptide(L)'
;MLGLMSPGGATLAMPFHRLLDEDAATQGASAAAAAAAAAAGGGGGGGGGRWGAFQRRASMFLPFIWPKSKCLLQLNIILCVFILVIVRVVNLYVPIFYKNIVNSLTPVVTTNDSMSATAQQMKADNFSYLYMKMVGPNGLAFRWDLILYYIGIRAVQGVGSSSSGLLGALQAQLWITVDQNSARKLGVHLFKHLHGQSMSWHLARKTGAMLRIVGRGTSGVSNVLNYLFFSIMPTICDIIIGIFYFITAFNFWYGLIVFVTMLGYIVLTILITEWRNKLRRVMNEMDNAKSAVAVDSLMNFETVKYYNAEAFEVERYDQAIVEYQRASWTNQTSLSFLNVTQSAIITAGLLAGTMLCARDVVIGTLTVGDFVLFCTYILQLYMPLNFFGTYYRLLQTSFVDMENMFELLEDDTSIHDVPDATPLAITGGKIEFKDVNFAYLPS
;
A
#
# COMPACT_ATOMS: atom_id res chain seq x y z
N MET A 1 -21.08 -13.09 -30.83
CA MET A 1 -21.59 -12.72 -32.16
C MET A 1 -21.28 -11.25 -32.37
N LEU A 2 -20.45 -10.98 -33.38
CA LEU A 2 -20.02 -9.65 -33.81
C LEU A 2 -21.19 -8.87 -34.42
N GLY A 3 -21.28 -7.58 -34.12
CA GLY A 3 -22.10 -6.61 -34.84
C GLY A 3 -21.33 -5.31 -34.99
N LEU A 4 -20.67 -5.14 -36.13
CA LEU A 4 -19.90 -3.97 -36.53
C LEU A 4 -20.79 -2.95 -37.28
N MET A 5 -20.54 -1.67 -36.94
CA MET A 5 -20.52 -0.46 -37.80
C MET A 5 -21.81 0.12 -38.42
N SER A 6 -21.97 1.43 -38.21
CA SER A 6 -21.87 2.44 -39.30
C SER A 6 -21.67 3.87 -38.72
N PRO A 7 -21.00 4.81 -39.43
CA PRO A 7 -20.29 5.96 -38.88
C PRO A 7 -20.89 7.33 -39.23
N GLY A 8 -20.40 8.40 -38.59
CA GLY A 8 -20.51 9.77 -39.11
C GLY A 8 -20.74 10.84 -38.05
N GLY A 9 -19.73 11.68 -37.79
CA GLY A 9 -19.84 12.83 -36.89
C GLY A 9 -18.48 13.47 -36.63
N ALA A 10 -18.12 14.42 -37.47
CA ALA A 10 -16.81 15.05 -37.60
C ALA A 10 -16.47 16.03 -36.44
N THR A 11 -15.21 15.97 -36.01
CA THR A 11 -14.31 17.08 -35.64
C THR A 11 -14.82 18.20 -34.74
N LEU A 12 -14.32 18.22 -33.49
CA LEU A 12 -13.94 19.46 -32.81
C LEU A 12 -12.59 19.23 -32.13
N ALA A 13 -11.55 19.75 -32.78
CA ALA A 13 -10.22 19.85 -32.22
C ALA A 13 -10.21 20.85 -31.06
N MET A 14 -9.62 20.48 -29.92
CA MET A 14 -9.09 21.43 -28.94
C MET A 14 -7.64 21.07 -28.61
N PRO A 15 -6.65 21.87 -29.08
CA PRO A 15 -5.23 21.67 -28.80
C PRO A 15 -4.85 22.34 -27.47
N PHE A 16 -5.47 21.94 -26.36
CA PHE A 16 -5.09 22.40 -25.00
C PHE A 16 -4.69 21.25 -24.06
N HIS A 17 -4.75 20.00 -24.54
CA HIS A 17 -4.50 18.81 -23.72
C HIS A 17 -2.99 18.49 -23.53
N ARG A 18 -2.07 19.14 -24.27
CA ARG A 18 -0.63 18.81 -24.21
C ARG A 18 0.13 19.45 -23.04
N LEU A 19 -0.28 20.63 -22.55
CA LEU A 19 0.49 21.34 -21.52
C LEU A 19 0.22 20.86 -20.09
N LEU A 20 -0.93 20.25 -19.82
CA LEU A 20 -1.24 19.65 -18.50
C LEU A 20 -0.90 18.15 -18.45
N ASP A 21 -0.84 17.47 -19.60
CA ASP A 21 -0.46 16.06 -19.68
C ASP A 21 1.05 15.85 -19.57
N GLU A 22 1.90 16.74 -20.09
CA GLU A 22 3.35 16.59 -19.95
C GLU A 22 3.80 16.74 -18.49
N ASP A 23 3.23 17.67 -17.73
CA ASP A 23 3.54 17.83 -16.30
C ASP A 23 2.96 16.70 -15.44
N ALA A 24 1.73 16.25 -15.69
CA ALA A 24 1.13 15.13 -14.94
C ALA A 24 1.72 13.76 -15.30
N ALA A 25 2.06 13.52 -16.57
CA ALA A 25 2.69 12.27 -17.03
C ALA A 25 4.15 12.16 -16.61
N THR A 26 4.92 13.26 -16.62
CA THR A 26 6.27 13.30 -16.03
C THR A 26 6.23 13.26 -14.51
N GLN A 27 5.18 13.78 -13.86
CA GLN A 27 4.99 13.69 -12.41
C GLN A 27 4.70 12.25 -11.92
N GLY A 28 3.85 11.50 -12.61
CA GLY A 28 3.50 10.10 -12.27
C GLY A 28 4.64 9.11 -12.58
N ALA A 29 5.24 9.20 -13.77
CA ALA A 29 6.31 8.30 -14.18
C ALA A 29 7.60 8.47 -13.36
N SER A 30 7.93 9.70 -12.93
CA SER A 30 9.14 9.97 -12.14
C SER A 30 9.07 9.47 -10.69
N ALA A 31 7.89 9.47 -10.07
CA ALA A 31 7.73 8.98 -8.69
C ALA A 31 7.83 7.45 -8.61
N ALA A 32 7.25 6.73 -9.59
CA ALA A 32 7.32 5.27 -9.69
C ALA A 32 8.73 4.78 -10.09
N ALA A 33 9.39 5.47 -11.04
CA ALA A 33 10.78 5.18 -11.40
C ALA A 33 11.75 5.49 -10.25
N ALA A 34 11.51 6.54 -9.46
CA ALA A 34 12.34 6.90 -8.31
C ALA A 34 12.19 5.91 -7.13
N ALA A 35 10.99 5.37 -6.88
CA ALA A 35 10.79 4.34 -5.86
C ALA A 35 11.42 2.99 -6.26
N ALA A 36 11.40 2.66 -7.57
CA ALA A 36 12.08 1.49 -8.11
C ALA A 36 13.62 1.66 -8.14
N ALA A 37 14.13 2.86 -8.47
CA ALA A 37 15.56 3.16 -8.50
C ALA A 37 16.19 3.28 -7.10
N ALA A 38 15.45 3.79 -6.11
CA ALA A 38 15.90 3.83 -4.71
C ALA A 38 16.12 2.42 -4.12
N ALA A 39 15.43 1.40 -4.64
CA ALA A 39 15.61 0.01 -4.24
C ALA A 39 16.73 -0.73 -5.02
N ALA A 40 17.22 -0.17 -6.13
CA ALA A 40 18.18 -0.81 -7.03
C ALA A 40 19.65 -0.41 -6.81
N GLY A 41 19.97 0.45 -5.84
CA GLY A 41 21.36 0.71 -5.43
C GLY A 41 22.28 1.23 -6.54
N GLY A 42 21.80 2.09 -7.44
CA GLY A 42 22.59 2.68 -8.51
C GLY A 42 22.46 4.20 -8.55
N GLY A 43 23.56 4.91 -8.22
CA GLY A 43 23.68 6.35 -8.40
C GLY A 43 23.77 6.73 -9.88
N GLY A 44 23.11 7.83 -10.26
CA GLY A 44 23.20 8.43 -11.59
C GLY A 44 22.24 9.62 -11.72
N GLY A 45 22.80 10.81 -11.91
CA GLY A 45 22.13 12.11 -11.74
C GLY A 45 21.09 12.47 -12.81
N GLY A 46 20.14 13.34 -12.41
CA GLY A 46 19.18 13.96 -13.35
C GLY A 46 17.86 14.49 -12.77
N GLY A 47 17.57 14.32 -11.46
CA GLY A 47 16.27 14.66 -10.85
C GLY A 47 16.32 15.55 -9.60
N GLY A 48 17.33 16.43 -9.48
CA GLY A 48 17.72 17.07 -8.22
C GLY A 48 16.74 18.08 -7.58
N GLY A 49 15.72 18.58 -8.28
CA GLY A 49 14.86 19.66 -7.75
C GLY A 49 13.69 19.19 -6.88
N ARG A 50 12.92 18.19 -7.34
CA ARG A 50 11.64 17.80 -6.72
C ARG A 50 11.80 16.81 -5.55
N TRP A 51 12.81 15.93 -5.63
CA TRP A 51 13.14 15.00 -4.55
C TRP A 51 13.75 15.71 -3.33
N GLY A 52 14.56 16.75 -3.56
CA GLY A 52 15.10 17.57 -2.47
C GLY A 52 14.02 18.33 -1.70
N ALA A 53 12.99 18.84 -2.38
CA ALA A 53 11.84 19.50 -1.76
C ALA A 53 10.97 18.52 -0.96
N PHE A 54 10.67 17.35 -1.54
CA PHE A 54 9.92 16.29 -0.87
C PHE A 54 10.67 15.72 0.34
N GLN A 55 11.97 15.45 0.20
CA GLN A 55 12.81 14.93 1.29
C GLN A 55 12.93 15.97 2.43
N ARG A 56 13.06 17.27 2.11
CA ARG A 56 13.01 18.35 3.11
C ARG A 56 11.67 18.38 3.85
N ARG A 57 10.55 18.38 3.12
CA ARG A 57 9.19 18.41 3.70
C ARG A 57 8.88 17.15 4.52
N ALA A 58 9.24 15.96 4.04
CA ALA A 58 9.10 14.72 4.78
C ALA A 58 10.04 14.64 6.01
N SER A 59 11.25 15.21 5.92
CA SER A 59 12.17 15.30 7.06
C SER A 59 11.67 16.22 8.18
N MET A 60 10.81 17.20 7.87
CA MET A 60 10.12 18.01 8.87
C MET A 60 9.10 17.20 9.70
N PHE A 61 8.64 16.03 9.23
CA PHE A 61 7.71 15.16 9.96
C PHE A 61 8.36 14.07 10.82
N LEU A 62 9.61 13.71 10.56
CA LEU A 62 10.38 12.79 11.41
C LEU A 62 10.34 13.16 12.91
N PRO A 63 10.43 14.44 13.32
CA PRO A 63 10.28 14.86 14.72
C PRO A 63 8.88 14.65 15.31
N PHE A 64 7.83 14.63 14.49
CA PHE A 64 6.46 14.44 14.94
C PHE A 64 6.11 12.95 15.10
N ILE A 65 6.66 12.10 14.22
CA ILE A 65 6.53 10.64 14.27
C ILE A 65 7.44 10.04 15.34
N TRP A 66 8.63 10.62 15.54
CA TRP A 66 9.57 10.24 16.59
C TRP A 66 9.50 11.22 17.78
N PRO A 67 8.60 11.01 18.76
CA PRO A 67 8.53 11.90 19.90
C PRO A 67 9.76 11.73 20.78
N LYS A 68 10.58 12.79 20.84
CA LYS A 68 11.79 12.82 21.69
C LYS A 68 11.49 12.72 23.19
N SER A 69 10.27 13.03 23.63
CA SER A 69 9.94 13.21 25.05
C SER A 69 9.34 11.98 25.77
N LYS A 70 8.93 10.92 25.06
CA LYS A 70 8.25 9.76 25.68
C LYS A 70 8.96 8.45 25.32
N CYS A 71 9.73 7.91 26.27
CA CYS A 71 10.47 6.65 26.14
C CYS A 71 9.56 5.46 25.77
N LEU A 72 8.35 5.38 26.35
CA LEU A 72 7.38 4.30 26.07
C LEU A 72 6.94 4.28 24.60
N LEU A 73 6.81 5.44 23.95
CA LEU A 73 6.44 5.48 22.53
C LEU A 73 7.62 5.10 21.62
N GLN A 74 8.84 5.47 21.98
CA GLN A 74 10.05 5.06 21.27
C GLN A 74 10.25 3.55 21.35
N LEU A 75 10.04 2.97 22.53
CA LEU A 75 10.07 1.51 22.73
C LEU A 75 9.05 0.82 21.82
N ASN A 76 7.81 1.32 21.74
CA ASN A 76 6.79 0.75 20.85
C ASN A 76 7.21 0.79 19.37
N ILE A 77 7.85 1.86 18.91
CA ILE A 77 8.36 1.97 17.53
C ILE A 77 9.48 0.95 17.29
N ILE A 78 10.45 0.85 18.20
CA ILE A 78 11.56 -0.10 18.10
C ILE A 78 11.03 -1.54 18.09
N LEU A 79 10.10 -1.86 18.99
CA LEU A 79 9.46 -3.16 19.07
C LEU A 79 8.67 -3.47 17.78
N CYS A 80 7.98 -2.48 17.22
CA CYS A 80 7.27 -2.62 15.95
C CYS A 80 8.21 -2.94 14.78
N VAL A 81 9.36 -2.25 14.69
CA VAL A 81 10.40 -2.55 13.68
C VAL A 81 11.01 -3.92 13.90
N PHE A 82 11.27 -4.30 15.15
CA PHE A 82 11.80 -5.63 15.48
C PHE A 82 10.83 -6.75 15.09
N ILE A 83 9.53 -6.59 15.38
CA ILE A 83 8.51 -7.55 14.92
C ILE A 83 8.47 -7.60 13.40
N LEU A 84 8.59 -6.47 12.70
CA LEU A 84 8.61 -6.44 11.23
C LEU A 84 9.70 -7.37 10.69
N VAL A 85 10.92 -7.27 11.22
CA VAL A 85 12.06 -8.12 10.84
C VAL A 85 11.78 -9.59 11.14
N ILE A 86 11.29 -9.91 12.35
CA ILE A 86 10.95 -11.29 12.73
C ILE A 86 9.91 -11.88 11.78
N VAL A 87 8.88 -11.11 11.41
CA VAL A 87 7.84 -11.56 10.49
C VAL A 87 8.42 -11.93 9.13
N ARG A 88 9.42 -11.20 8.62
CA ARG A 88 10.09 -11.55 7.35
C ARG A 88 10.91 -12.82 7.44
N VAL A 89 11.60 -13.01 8.57
CA VAL A 89 12.32 -14.26 8.84
C VAL A 89 11.33 -15.43 8.88
N VAL A 90 10.25 -15.30 9.65
CA VAL A 90 9.16 -16.30 9.72
C VAL A 90 8.58 -16.59 8.33
N ASN A 91 8.33 -15.56 7.53
CA ASN A 91 7.82 -15.68 6.16
C ASN A 91 8.72 -16.54 5.27
N LEU A 92 10.04 -16.46 5.40
CA LEU A 92 11.00 -17.26 4.66
C LEU A 92 11.06 -18.72 5.17
N TYR A 93 10.93 -18.93 6.48
CA TYR A 93 11.02 -20.27 7.06
C TYR A 93 9.78 -21.14 6.81
N VAL A 94 8.58 -20.55 6.66
CA VAL A 94 7.34 -21.32 6.47
C VAL A 94 7.38 -22.27 5.26
N PRO A 95 7.76 -21.82 4.04
CA PRO A 95 7.94 -22.72 2.90
C PRO A 95 9.04 -23.78 3.12
N ILE A 96 10.10 -23.45 3.84
CA ILE A 96 11.23 -24.36 4.12
C ILE A 96 10.77 -25.51 5.04
N PHE A 97 10.02 -25.20 6.10
CA PHE A 97 9.44 -26.23 6.95
C PHE A 97 8.43 -27.10 6.19
N TYR A 98 7.67 -26.51 5.28
CA TYR A 98 6.76 -27.26 4.44
C TYR A 98 7.50 -28.23 3.50
N LYS A 99 8.60 -27.79 2.88
CA LYS A 99 9.53 -28.68 2.15
C LYS A 99 10.02 -29.83 3.00
N ASN A 100 10.45 -29.57 4.23
CA ASN A 100 11.00 -30.60 5.11
C ASN A 100 9.95 -31.65 5.49
N ILE A 101 8.69 -31.24 5.68
CA ILE A 101 7.57 -32.15 5.89
C ILE A 101 7.38 -33.04 4.65
N VAL A 102 7.29 -32.45 3.46
CA VAL A 102 7.10 -33.21 2.21
C VAL A 102 8.24 -34.21 1.98
N ASN A 103 9.48 -33.78 2.19
CA ASN A 103 10.65 -34.66 2.06
C ASN A 103 10.60 -35.82 3.07
N SER A 104 10.16 -35.58 4.31
CA SER A 104 10.02 -36.66 5.31
C SER A 104 8.91 -37.67 4.99
N LEU A 105 7.93 -37.25 4.17
CA LEU A 105 6.82 -38.06 3.70
C LEU A 105 7.10 -38.72 2.33
N THR A 106 8.28 -38.52 1.75
CA THR A 106 8.66 -39.12 0.47
C THR A 106 9.53 -40.36 0.76
N PRO A 107 9.10 -41.59 0.39
CA PRO A 107 9.91 -42.79 0.58
C PRO A 107 11.22 -42.68 -0.17
N VAL A 108 12.34 -42.91 0.53
CA VAL A 108 13.64 -43.11 -0.13
C VAL A 108 13.65 -44.53 -0.66
N VAL A 109 13.63 -44.70 -1.98
CA VAL A 109 13.85 -46.01 -2.61
C VAL A 109 15.32 -46.37 -2.45
N THR A 110 15.70 -46.87 -1.28
CA THR A 110 16.97 -47.57 -1.13
C THR A 110 16.83 -48.94 -1.76
N THR A 111 17.57 -49.18 -2.83
CA THR A 111 17.80 -50.51 -3.40
C THR A 111 18.09 -51.51 -2.27
N ASN A 112 17.44 -52.66 -2.35
CA ASN A 112 17.13 -53.63 -1.28
C ASN A 112 18.29 -54.12 -0.36
N ASP A 113 19.53 -53.68 -0.55
CA ASP A 113 20.70 -54.12 0.23
C ASP A 113 21.00 -53.24 1.47
N SER A 114 20.50 -52.00 1.56
CA SER A 114 20.75 -51.11 2.72
C SER A 114 19.60 -51.03 3.72
N MET A 115 18.48 -51.71 3.44
CA MET A 115 17.28 -51.69 4.29
C MET A 115 17.47 -52.53 5.56
N SER A 116 18.28 -53.58 5.51
CA SER A 116 18.64 -54.40 6.68
C SER A 116 19.66 -53.71 7.58
N ALA A 117 20.66 -53.03 7.03
CA ALA A 117 21.71 -52.35 7.80
C ALA A 117 21.21 -51.08 8.51
N THR A 118 20.39 -50.26 7.83
CA THR A 118 19.89 -49.00 8.40
C THR A 118 18.83 -49.24 9.50
N ALA A 119 18.00 -50.27 9.35
CA ALA A 119 17.02 -50.65 10.37
C ALA A 119 17.69 -51.21 11.64
N GLN A 120 18.83 -51.90 11.49
CA GLN A 120 19.55 -52.50 12.61
C GLN A 120 20.41 -51.46 13.36
N GLN A 121 20.96 -50.47 12.66
CA GLN A 121 21.78 -49.40 13.25
C GLN A 121 20.94 -48.36 14.01
N MET A 122 19.67 -48.15 13.65
CA MET A 122 18.76 -47.25 14.40
C MET A 122 18.18 -47.86 15.69
N LYS A 123 18.43 -49.13 15.98
CA LYS A 123 17.96 -49.81 17.21
C LYS A 123 18.96 -49.70 18.37
N ALA A 124 20.20 -49.25 18.12
CA ALA A 124 21.31 -49.33 19.07
C ALA A 124 21.54 -48.06 19.91
N ASP A 125 21.03 -46.89 19.52
CA ASP A 125 21.23 -45.67 20.30
C ASP A 125 20.04 -45.39 21.22
N ASN A 126 20.28 -45.60 22.52
CA ASN A 126 19.39 -45.27 23.62
C ASN A 126 19.05 -43.77 23.65
N PHE A 127 17.95 -43.36 23.03
CA PHE A 127 17.34 -42.05 23.29
C PHE A 127 15.81 -42.13 23.42
N SER A 128 15.37 -42.11 24.68
CA SER A 128 14.12 -41.56 25.22
C SER A 128 12.76 -42.01 24.63
N TYR A 129 12.05 -42.79 25.45
CA TYR A 129 10.70 -43.37 25.32
C TYR A 129 9.50 -42.39 25.15
N LEU A 130 9.70 -41.17 24.62
CA LEU A 130 8.60 -40.26 24.22
C LEU A 130 8.32 -40.27 22.70
N TYR A 131 9.16 -40.99 21.94
CA TYR A 131 9.05 -41.15 20.49
C TYR A 131 8.77 -42.62 20.17
N MET A 132 7.51 -43.06 20.28
CA MET A 132 7.11 -44.23 19.51
C MET A 132 7.10 -43.81 18.04
N LYS A 133 8.26 -43.97 17.40
CA LYS A 133 8.48 -43.78 15.97
C LYS A 133 7.49 -44.72 15.27
N MET A 134 6.28 -44.23 14.96
CA MET A 134 5.33 -44.95 14.11
C MET A 134 5.96 -44.96 12.72
N VAL A 135 6.79 -45.98 12.51
CA VAL A 135 7.35 -46.30 11.19
C VAL A 135 6.26 -47.09 10.48
N GLY A 136 5.64 -46.47 9.48
CA GLY A 136 4.66 -47.16 8.64
C GLY A 136 5.32 -48.33 7.89
N PRO A 137 4.53 -49.23 7.29
CA PRO A 137 5.02 -50.42 6.57
C PRO A 137 6.02 -50.10 5.43
N ASN A 138 6.08 -48.85 4.99
CA ASN A 138 6.96 -48.37 3.92
C ASN A 138 8.29 -47.76 4.44
N GLY A 139 8.60 -47.85 5.73
CA GLY A 139 9.82 -47.26 6.31
C GLY A 139 9.73 -45.75 6.59
N LEU A 140 8.57 -45.13 6.40
CA LEU A 140 8.35 -43.71 6.71
C LEU A 140 8.09 -43.52 8.21
N ALA A 141 8.88 -42.67 8.86
CA ALA A 141 8.67 -42.27 10.24
C ALA A 141 7.64 -41.13 10.32
N PHE A 142 6.57 -41.31 11.11
CA PHE A 142 5.62 -40.24 11.42
C PHE A 142 6.29 -39.14 12.25
N ARG A 143 6.65 -38.03 11.60
CA ARG A 143 7.25 -36.83 12.21
C ARG A 143 6.19 -35.80 12.60
N TRP A 144 5.40 -36.11 13.63
CA TRP A 144 4.41 -35.20 14.23
C TRP A 144 4.99 -33.87 14.74
N ASP A 145 6.28 -33.88 15.08
CA ASP A 145 7.07 -32.78 15.59
C ASP A 145 7.18 -31.69 14.52
N LEU A 146 7.59 -32.06 13.31
CA LEU A 146 7.71 -31.12 12.18
C LEU A 146 6.37 -30.46 11.83
N ILE A 147 5.28 -31.23 11.90
CA ILE A 147 3.93 -30.72 11.63
C ILE A 147 3.51 -29.72 12.71
N LEU A 148 3.77 -30.03 13.99
CA LEU A 148 3.45 -29.14 15.11
C LEU A 148 4.28 -27.85 15.05
N TYR A 149 5.57 -27.94 14.73
CA TYR A 149 6.41 -26.76 14.49
C TYR A 149 5.90 -25.92 13.31
N TYR A 150 5.55 -26.54 12.19
CA TYR A 150 5.00 -25.83 11.04
C TYR A 150 3.69 -25.10 11.36
N ILE A 151 2.76 -25.76 12.06
CA ILE A 151 1.50 -25.14 12.48
C ILE A 151 1.76 -24.00 13.47
N GLY A 152 2.70 -24.18 14.41
CA GLY A 152 3.09 -23.14 15.37
C GLY A 152 3.63 -21.89 14.66
N ILE A 153 4.57 -22.06 13.74
CA ILE A 153 5.12 -20.95 12.95
C ILE A 153 4.05 -20.32 12.06
N ARG A 154 3.15 -21.14 11.48
CA ARG A 154 2.05 -20.64 10.65
C ARG A 154 1.00 -19.86 11.46
N ALA A 155 0.77 -20.21 12.72
CA ALA A 155 -0.07 -19.43 13.63
C ALA A 155 0.57 -18.08 13.99
N VAL A 156 1.89 -18.07 14.16
CA VAL A 156 2.69 -16.85 14.37
C VAL A 156 2.66 -15.93 13.13
N GLN A 157 2.78 -16.51 11.93
CA GLN A 157 2.72 -15.82 10.64
C GLN A 157 1.31 -15.30 10.30
N GLY A 158 0.28 -16.10 10.59
CA GLY A 158 -1.09 -15.88 10.12
C GLY A 158 -1.41 -16.62 8.83
N VAL A 159 -2.70 -16.89 8.61
CA VAL A 159 -3.19 -17.51 7.37
C VAL A 159 -3.56 -16.40 6.39
N GLY A 160 -2.95 -16.42 5.20
CA GLY A 160 -3.27 -15.52 4.08
C GLY A 160 -2.47 -14.22 4.04
N SER A 161 -2.21 -13.58 5.19
CA SER A 161 -1.38 -12.37 5.27
C SER A 161 -0.54 -12.35 6.54
N SER A 162 0.68 -11.83 6.45
CA SER A 162 1.54 -11.61 7.62
C SER A 162 0.91 -10.65 8.66
N SER A 163 -0.08 -9.85 8.25
CA SER A 163 -0.80 -8.93 9.14
C SER A 163 -1.87 -9.60 10.00
N SER A 164 -2.36 -10.79 9.61
CA SER A 164 -3.38 -11.53 10.37
C SER A 164 -2.79 -12.52 11.38
N GLY A 165 -1.47 -12.71 11.39
CA GLY A 165 -0.78 -13.53 12.38
C GLY A 165 -0.67 -12.88 13.75
N LEU A 166 -0.30 -13.67 14.76
CA LEU A 166 -0.10 -13.17 16.12
C LEU A 166 0.90 -12.01 16.16
N LEU A 167 2.02 -12.13 15.44
CA LEU A 167 3.03 -11.07 15.38
C LEU A 167 2.53 -9.84 14.62
N GLY A 168 1.84 -10.03 13.49
CA GLY A 168 1.25 -8.93 12.73
C GLY A 168 0.20 -8.16 13.54
N ALA A 169 -0.64 -8.88 14.29
CA ALA A 169 -1.65 -8.28 15.15
C ALA A 169 -1.03 -7.49 16.32
N LEU A 170 0.00 -8.06 16.98
CA LEU A 170 0.75 -7.35 18.02
C LEU A 170 1.44 -6.10 17.48
N GLN A 171 2.05 -6.21 16.30
CA GLN A 171 2.67 -5.08 15.61
C GLN A 171 1.65 -3.98 15.32
N ALA A 172 0.49 -4.35 14.74
CA ALA A 172 -0.58 -3.41 14.43
C ALA A 172 -1.10 -2.72 15.69
N GLN A 173 -1.27 -3.45 16.80
CA GLN A 173 -1.73 -2.90 18.07
C GLN A 173 -0.74 -1.88 18.66
N LEU A 174 0.56 -2.19 18.60
CA LEU A 174 1.60 -1.24 19.03
C LEU A 174 1.61 0.01 18.15
N TRP A 175 1.44 -0.17 16.83
CA TRP A 175 1.41 0.94 15.87
C TRP A 175 0.21 1.86 16.06
N ILE A 176 -0.99 1.34 16.32
CA ILE A 176 -2.21 2.15 16.55
C ILE A 176 -1.96 3.24 17.60
N THR A 177 -1.25 2.89 18.68
CA THR A 177 -0.92 3.85 19.74
C THR A 177 0.03 4.95 19.25
N VAL A 178 1.01 4.60 18.42
CA VAL A 178 1.97 5.55 17.82
C VAL A 178 1.24 6.48 16.85
N ASP A 179 0.41 5.89 15.99
CA ASP A 179 -0.34 6.57 14.95
C ASP A 179 -1.33 7.59 15.52
N GLN A 180 -2.18 7.18 16.48
CA GLN A 180 -3.14 8.08 17.13
C GLN A 180 -2.45 9.22 17.88
N ASN A 181 -1.34 8.96 18.57
CA ASN A 181 -0.59 10.02 19.26
C ASN A 181 0.03 11.02 18.29
N SER A 182 0.55 10.54 17.15
CA SER A 182 1.13 11.37 16.11
C SER A 182 0.06 12.23 15.44
N ALA A 183 -1.07 11.62 15.05
CA ALA A 183 -2.23 12.31 14.49
C ALA A 183 -2.78 13.39 15.43
N ARG A 184 -2.94 13.07 16.74
CA ARG A 184 -3.38 14.06 17.73
C ARG A 184 -2.42 15.24 17.84
N LYS A 185 -1.11 14.99 17.96
CA LYS A 185 -0.12 16.06 18.10
C LYS A 185 -0.08 16.96 16.87
N LEU A 186 -0.10 16.35 15.69
CA LEU A 186 -0.11 17.09 14.43
C LEU A 186 -1.39 17.90 14.28
N GLY A 187 -2.55 17.29 14.54
CA GLY A 187 -3.84 17.99 14.48
C GLY A 187 -3.92 19.17 15.44
N VAL A 188 -3.46 19.01 16.69
CA VAL A 188 -3.41 20.10 17.68
C VAL A 188 -2.41 21.19 17.28
N HIS A 189 -1.26 20.81 16.72
CA HIS A 189 -0.26 21.77 16.26
C HIS A 189 -0.78 22.61 15.08
N LEU A 190 -1.39 21.96 14.08
CA LEU A 190 -2.06 22.63 12.97
C LEU A 190 -3.18 23.55 13.48
N PHE A 191 -4.02 23.05 14.38
CA PHE A 191 -5.11 23.85 14.95
C PHE A 191 -4.59 25.09 15.71
N LYS A 192 -3.49 24.94 16.47
CA LYS A 192 -2.83 26.07 17.15
C LYS A 192 -2.27 27.07 16.15
N HIS A 193 -1.59 26.60 15.11
CA HIS A 193 -1.04 27.46 14.06
C HIS A 193 -2.15 28.25 13.37
N LEU A 194 -3.27 27.59 13.06
CA LEU A 194 -4.43 28.23 12.46
C LEU A 194 -5.06 29.30 13.33
N HIS A 195 -5.09 29.13 14.65
CA HIS A 195 -5.53 30.18 15.57
C HIS A 195 -4.56 31.37 15.67
N GLY A 196 -3.30 31.19 15.28
CA GLY A 196 -2.31 32.26 15.22
C GLY A 196 -2.40 33.11 13.95
N GLN A 197 -3.26 32.75 13.00
CA GLN A 197 -3.37 33.45 11.72
C GLN A 197 -4.16 34.76 11.83
N SER A 198 -3.95 35.65 10.86
CA SER A 198 -4.59 36.98 10.86
C SER A 198 -6.10 36.90 10.61
N MET A 199 -6.83 37.91 11.06
CA MET A 199 -8.27 37.99 10.82
C MET A 199 -8.60 38.03 9.31
N SER A 200 -7.80 38.72 8.50
CA SER A 200 -8.03 38.77 7.03
C SER A 200 -7.87 37.39 6.39
N TRP A 201 -6.90 36.61 6.88
CA TRP A 201 -6.64 35.25 6.43
C TRP A 201 -7.83 34.32 6.71
N HIS A 202 -8.48 34.50 7.88
CA HIS A 202 -9.68 33.75 8.24
C HIS A 202 -10.92 34.16 7.43
N LEU A 203 -11.09 35.46 7.15
CA LEU A 203 -12.24 35.96 6.38
C LEU A 203 -12.18 35.58 4.90
N ALA A 204 -10.97 35.48 4.33
CA ALA A 204 -10.76 35.11 2.93
C ALA A 204 -11.05 33.61 2.64
N ARG A 205 -11.07 32.75 3.66
CA ARG A 205 -11.15 31.29 3.51
C ARG A 205 -12.41 30.71 4.12
N LYS A 206 -13.04 29.76 3.43
CA LYS A 206 -14.22 29.04 3.95
C LYS A 206 -13.78 28.06 5.06
N THR A 207 -14.25 28.27 6.29
CA THR A 207 -13.90 27.46 7.48
C THR A 207 -14.06 25.95 7.27
N GLY A 208 -15.13 25.52 6.59
CA GLY A 208 -15.38 24.10 6.31
C GLY A 208 -14.37 23.46 5.35
N ALA A 209 -13.86 24.21 4.37
CA ALA A 209 -12.84 23.72 3.44
C ALA A 209 -11.48 23.60 4.15
N MET A 210 -11.16 24.58 4.99
CA MET A 210 -9.95 24.62 5.80
C MET A 210 -9.88 23.47 6.82
N LEU A 211 -10.95 23.23 7.59
CA LEU A 211 -11.03 22.08 8.51
C LEU A 211 -10.86 20.74 7.78
N ARG A 212 -11.36 20.64 6.55
CA ARG A 212 -11.19 19.44 5.71
C ARG A 212 -9.75 19.24 5.27
N ILE A 213 -9.00 20.30 4.98
CA ILE A 213 -7.56 20.23 4.66
C ILE A 213 -6.78 19.75 5.88
N VAL A 214 -7.07 20.28 7.07
CA VAL A 214 -6.43 19.84 8.32
C VAL A 214 -6.68 18.36 8.60
N GLY A 215 -7.95 17.93 8.52
CA GLY A 215 -8.34 16.54 8.75
C GLY A 215 -7.69 15.59 7.74
N ARG A 216 -7.83 15.89 6.43
CA ARG A 216 -7.25 15.06 5.37
C ARG A 216 -5.73 15.04 5.39
N GLY A 217 -5.07 16.18 5.63
CA GLY A 217 -3.62 16.25 5.72
C GLY A 217 -3.07 15.43 6.89
N THR A 218 -3.70 15.52 8.06
CA THR A 218 -3.32 14.73 9.24
C THR A 218 -3.46 13.23 8.98
N SER A 219 -4.59 12.80 8.40
CA SER A 219 -4.80 11.41 8.00
C SER A 219 -3.87 11.00 6.85
N GLY A 220 -3.54 11.89 5.92
CA GLY A 220 -2.63 11.66 4.81
C GLY A 220 -1.23 11.30 5.29
N VAL A 221 -0.70 12.01 6.28
CA VAL A 221 0.60 11.68 6.91
C VAL A 221 0.57 10.28 7.52
N SER A 222 -0.44 9.97 8.33
CA SER A 222 -0.62 8.65 8.94
C SER A 222 -0.70 7.54 7.88
N ASN A 223 -1.49 7.76 6.82
CA ASN A 223 -1.67 6.81 5.72
C ASN A 223 -0.37 6.55 4.96
N VAL A 224 0.39 7.59 4.62
CA VAL A 224 1.69 7.46 3.94
C VAL A 224 2.63 6.57 4.76
N LEU A 225 2.73 6.82 6.06
CA LEU A 225 3.58 6.02 6.94
C LEU A 225 3.11 4.58 7.00
N ASN A 226 1.80 4.36 7.13
CA ASN A 226 1.24 3.02 7.20
C ASN A 226 1.54 2.22 5.92
N TYR A 227 1.29 2.81 4.75
CA TYR A 227 1.53 2.16 3.47
C TYR A 227 3.02 1.91 3.23
N LEU A 228 3.89 2.85 3.56
CA LEU A 228 5.34 2.68 3.40
C LEU A 228 5.89 1.59 4.34
N PHE A 229 5.62 1.68 5.65
CA PHE A 229 6.22 0.79 6.64
C PHE A 229 5.61 -0.61 6.69
N PHE A 230 4.30 -0.76 6.48
CA PHE A 230 3.63 -2.05 6.64
C PHE A 230 3.28 -2.74 5.33
N SER A 231 3.33 -2.04 4.19
CA SER A 231 2.96 -2.62 2.89
C SER A 231 4.12 -2.59 1.90
N ILE A 232 4.62 -1.41 1.53
CA ILE A 232 5.59 -1.26 0.43
C ILE A 232 7.00 -1.72 0.84
N MET A 233 7.52 -1.25 1.99
CA MET A 233 8.85 -1.63 2.44
C MET A 233 8.96 -3.14 2.71
N PRO A 234 8.02 -3.79 3.43
CA PRO A 234 8.13 -5.23 3.67
C PRO A 234 7.99 -6.07 2.41
N THR A 235 7.19 -5.64 1.42
CA THR A 235 7.04 -6.36 0.15
C THR A 235 8.31 -6.30 -0.68
N ILE A 236 8.95 -5.14 -0.77
CA ILE A 236 10.24 -5.00 -1.45
C ILE A 236 11.30 -5.86 -0.74
N CYS A 237 11.36 -5.82 0.61
CA CYS A 237 12.26 -6.68 1.37
C CYS A 237 11.99 -8.17 1.10
N ASP A 238 10.73 -8.61 1.10
CA ASP A 238 10.37 -10.01 0.81
C ASP A 238 10.77 -10.44 -0.59
N ILE A 239 10.59 -9.58 -1.60
CA ILE A 239 11.02 -9.85 -2.97
C ILE A 239 12.55 -9.99 -3.02
N ILE A 240 13.30 -9.07 -2.42
CA ILE A 240 14.77 -9.10 -2.40
C ILE A 240 15.27 -10.35 -1.68
N ILE A 241 14.74 -10.63 -0.49
CA ILE A 241 15.07 -11.82 0.32
C ILE A 241 14.74 -13.10 -0.47
N GLY A 242 13.58 -13.14 -1.12
CA GLY A 242 13.14 -14.27 -1.95
C GLY A 242 14.06 -14.51 -3.14
N ILE A 243 14.43 -13.46 -3.89
CA ILE A 243 15.36 -13.56 -5.01
C ILE A 243 16.72 -14.09 -4.54
N PHE A 244 17.27 -13.51 -3.47
CA PHE A 244 18.55 -13.95 -2.91
C PHE A 244 18.50 -15.41 -2.44
N TYR A 245 17.40 -15.81 -1.80
CA TYR A 245 17.17 -17.19 -1.39
C TYR A 245 17.10 -18.15 -2.59
N PHE A 246 16.37 -17.81 -3.66
CA PHE A 246 16.28 -18.67 -4.86
C PHE A 246 17.62 -18.80 -5.60
N ILE A 247 18.43 -17.73 -5.66
CA ILE A 247 19.76 -17.77 -6.27
C ILE A 247 20.69 -18.72 -5.49
N THR A 248 20.64 -18.66 -4.15
CA THR A 248 21.54 -19.44 -3.29
C THR A 248 21.10 -20.89 -3.07
N ALA A 249 19.79 -21.15 -2.97
CA ALA A 249 19.25 -22.48 -2.68
C ALA A 249 19.04 -23.35 -3.93
N PHE A 250 18.71 -22.74 -5.08
CA PHE A 250 18.44 -23.47 -6.31
C PHE A 250 19.53 -23.20 -7.35
N ASN A 251 19.46 -22.05 -8.03
CA ASN A 251 20.40 -21.57 -9.06
C ASN A 251 20.01 -20.15 -9.49
N PHE A 252 20.93 -19.44 -10.17
CA PHE A 252 20.70 -18.09 -10.70
C PHE A 252 19.45 -17.98 -11.60
N TRP A 253 19.17 -19.00 -12.42
CA TRP A 253 18.01 -19.01 -13.32
C TRP A 253 16.66 -18.91 -12.59
N TYR A 254 16.53 -19.51 -11.42
CA TYR A 254 15.31 -19.40 -10.61
C TYR A 254 15.11 -17.97 -10.09
N GLY A 255 16.18 -17.35 -9.60
CA GLY A 255 16.16 -15.95 -9.19
C GLY A 255 15.78 -15.01 -10.35
N LEU A 256 16.29 -15.28 -11.56
CA LEU A 256 15.97 -14.50 -12.75
C LEU A 256 14.49 -14.63 -13.14
N ILE A 257 13.92 -15.85 -13.13
CA ILE A 257 12.49 -16.05 -13.42
C ILE A 257 11.64 -15.25 -12.45
N VAL A 258 11.90 -15.38 -11.14
CA VAL A 258 11.16 -14.64 -10.11
C VAL A 258 11.34 -13.12 -10.28
N PHE A 259 12.54 -12.65 -10.55
CA PHE A 259 12.79 -11.23 -10.79
C PHE A 259 11.99 -10.69 -11.98
N VAL A 260 12.03 -11.38 -13.13
CA VAL A 260 11.32 -10.97 -14.34
C VAL A 260 9.80 -10.99 -14.15
N THR A 261 9.27 -12.02 -13.48
CA THR A 261 7.82 -12.12 -13.24
C THR A 261 7.33 -11.04 -12.28
N MET A 262 8.06 -10.80 -11.18
CA MET A 262 7.72 -9.77 -10.20
C MET A 262 7.84 -8.37 -10.78
N LEU A 263 8.92 -8.08 -11.52
CA LEU A 263 9.13 -6.79 -12.16
C LEU A 263 8.06 -6.53 -13.23
N GLY A 264 7.81 -7.52 -14.09
CA GLY A 264 6.77 -7.45 -15.12
C GLY A 264 5.38 -7.23 -14.53
N TYR A 265 5.07 -7.90 -13.42
CA TYR A 265 3.83 -7.70 -12.67
C TYR A 265 3.69 -6.25 -12.16
N ILE A 266 4.72 -5.71 -11.49
CA ILE A 266 4.67 -4.37 -10.90
C ILE A 266 4.50 -3.32 -12.01
N VAL A 267 5.32 -3.39 -13.06
CA VAL A 267 5.28 -2.41 -14.17
C VAL A 267 3.92 -2.42 -14.87
N LEU A 268 3.41 -3.59 -15.27
CA LEU A 268 2.12 -3.68 -15.94
C LEU A 268 0.97 -3.26 -15.03
N THR A 269 1.03 -3.58 -13.73
CA THR A 269 0.02 -3.13 -12.76
C THR A 269 -0.05 -1.61 -12.66
N ILE A 270 1.10 -0.93 -12.59
CA ILE A 270 1.14 0.54 -12.48
C ILE A 270 0.57 1.17 -13.76
N LEU A 271 1.02 0.75 -14.94
CA LEU A 271 0.57 1.29 -16.23
C LEU A 271 -0.95 1.15 -16.42
N ILE A 272 -1.49 -0.04 -16.15
CA ILE A 272 -2.93 -0.28 -16.28
C ILE A 272 -3.69 0.53 -15.22
N THR A 273 -3.17 0.63 -14.00
CA THR A 273 -3.83 1.40 -12.92
C THR A 273 -3.91 2.89 -13.25
N GLU A 274 -2.88 3.49 -13.85
CA GLU A 274 -2.91 4.89 -14.26
C GLU A 274 -3.94 5.15 -15.36
N TRP A 275 -4.04 4.25 -16.34
CA TRP A 275 -5.10 4.32 -17.35
C TRP A 275 -6.50 4.21 -16.71
N ARG A 276 -6.68 3.25 -15.78
CA ARG A 276 -7.95 3.05 -15.04
C ARG A 276 -8.35 4.25 -14.19
N ASN A 277 -7.39 5.02 -13.66
CA ASN A 277 -7.69 6.24 -12.90
C ASN A 277 -8.47 7.26 -13.74
N LYS A 278 -8.26 7.31 -15.07
CA LYS A 278 -9.02 8.17 -15.98
C LYS A 278 -10.48 7.72 -16.08
N LEU A 279 -10.72 6.42 -16.23
CA LEU A 279 -12.07 5.83 -16.25
C LEU A 279 -12.82 6.09 -14.95
N ARG A 280 -12.12 6.01 -13.82
CA ARG A 280 -12.70 6.31 -12.51
C ARG A 280 -13.12 7.78 -12.37
N ARG A 281 -12.39 8.73 -12.97
CA ARG A 281 -12.78 10.15 -12.97
C ARG A 281 -14.10 10.36 -13.71
N VAL A 282 -14.24 9.78 -14.90
CA VAL A 282 -15.49 9.84 -15.67
C VAL A 282 -16.66 9.22 -14.89
N MET A 283 -16.45 8.07 -14.26
CA MET A 283 -17.47 7.44 -13.41
C MET A 283 -17.90 8.35 -12.25
N ASN A 284 -16.94 8.99 -11.56
CA ASN A 284 -17.24 9.91 -10.45
C ASN A 284 -17.99 11.16 -10.93
N GLU A 285 -17.69 11.66 -12.14
CA GLU A 285 -18.39 12.81 -12.72
C GLU A 285 -19.85 12.49 -13.02
N MET A 286 -20.12 11.31 -13.61
CA MET A 286 -21.49 10.83 -13.84
C MET A 286 -22.24 10.56 -12.53
N ASP A 287 -21.57 10.07 -11.49
CA ASP A 287 -22.16 9.87 -10.17
C ASP A 287 -22.59 11.22 -9.55
N ASN A 288 -21.72 12.23 -9.64
CA ASN A 288 -22.04 13.58 -9.19
C ASN A 288 -23.20 14.20 -9.99
N ALA A 289 -23.23 14.03 -11.31
CA ALA A 289 -24.32 14.52 -12.15
C ALA A 289 -25.66 13.87 -11.78
N LYS A 290 -25.68 12.55 -11.60
CA LYS A 290 -26.84 11.81 -11.10
C LYS A 290 -27.29 12.33 -9.73
N SER A 291 -26.37 12.51 -8.78
CA SER A 291 -26.70 13.07 -7.46
C SER A 291 -27.24 14.49 -7.53
N ALA A 292 -26.70 15.32 -8.43
CA ALA A 292 -27.16 16.69 -8.64
C ALA A 292 -28.62 16.73 -9.11
N VAL A 293 -29.01 15.89 -10.08
CA VAL A 293 -30.40 15.78 -10.55
C VAL A 293 -31.35 15.38 -9.41
N ALA A 294 -30.98 14.40 -8.59
CA ALA A 294 -31.81 13.96 -7.47
C ALA A 294 -31.98 15.04 -6.40
N VAL A 295 -30.89 15.73 -6.03
CA VAL A 295 -30.93 16.80 -5.02
C VAL A 295 -31.75 17.98 -5.53
N ASP A 296 -31.58 18.38 -6.79
CA ASP A 296 -32.32 19.48 -7.40
C ASP A 296 -33.83 19.20 -7.43
N SER A 297 -34.23 17.99 -7.83
CA SER A 297 -35.64 17.56 -7.85
C SER A 297 -36.27 17.56 -6.45
N LEU A 298 -35.56 17.06 -5.43
CA LEU A 298 -36.07 16.99 -4.06
C LEU A 298 -36.10 18.35 -3.35
N MET A 299 -35.10 19.20 -3.59
CA MET A 299 -35.07 20.57 -3.07
C MET A 299 -36.21 21.41 -3.63
N ASN A 300 -36.56 21.19 -4.90
CA ASN A 300 -37.61 21.90 -5.62
C ASN A 300 -38.92 21.11 -5.72
N PHE A 301 -39.20 20.23 -4.74
CA PHE A 301 -40.36 19.34 -4.74
C PHE A 301 -41.69 20.08 -4.96
N GLU A 302 -41.86 21.26 -4.36
CA GLU A 302 -43.05 22.09 -4.55
C GLU A 302 -43.26 22.46 -6.02
N THR A 303 -42.18 22.84 -6.71
CA THR A 303 -42.23 23.18 -8.14
C THR A 303 -42.60 21.98 -8.98
N VAL A 304 -42.00 20.81 -8.71
CA VAL A 304 -42.32 19.56 -9.42
C VAL A 304 -43.81 19.23 -9.28
N LYS A 305 -44.38 19.43 -8.08
CA LYS A 305 -45.81 19.24 -7.82
C LYS A 305 -46.71 20.29 -8.47
N TYR A 306 -46.29 21.55 -8.53
CA TYR A 306 -47.07 22.60 -9.21
C TYR A 306 -47.26 22.33 -10.71
N TYR A 307 -46.27 21.69 -11.35
CA TYR A 307 -46.31 21.37 -12.77
C TYR A 307 -46.73 19.92 -13.09
N ASN A 308 -47.06 19.09 -12.08
CA ASN A 308 -47.31 17.64 -12.25
C ASN A 308 -46.19 16.95 -13.06
N ALA A 309 -44.94 17.33 -12.81
CA ALA A 309 -43.77 16.92 -13.58
C ALA A 309 -43.07 15.67 -13.00
N GLU A 310 -43.73 14.89 -12.14
CA GLU A 310 -43.08 13.77 -11.43
C GLU A 310 -42.55 12.70 -12.39
N ALA A 311 -43.34 12.32 -13.40
CA ALA A 311 -42.92 11.34 -14.39
C ALA A 311 -41.70 11.83 -15.20
N PHE A 312 -41.63 13.13 -15.48
CA PHE A 312 -40.51 13.73 -16.21
C PHE A 312 -39.22 13.71 -15.38
N GLU A 313 -39.28 14.08 -14.10
CA GLU A 313 -38.11 14.04 -13.22
C GLU A 313 -37.64 12.61 -12.93
N VAL A 314 -38.56 11.65 -12.83
CA VAL A 314 -38.21 10.22 -12.69
C VAL A 314 -37.47 9.73 -13.93
N GLU A 315 -37.95 10.04 -15.14
CA GLU A 315 -37.29 9.67 -16.40
C GLU A 315 -35.92 10.34 -16.54
N ARG A 316 -35.81 11.62 -16.19
CA ARG A 316 -34.53 12.36 -16.19
C ARG A 316 -33.52 11.73 -15.23
N TYR A 317 -33.96 11.29 -14.06
CA TYR A 317 -33.12 10.58 -13.11
C TYR A 317 -32.73 9.18 -13.59
N ASP A 318 -33.64 8.45 -14.25
CA ASP A 318 -33.34 7.14 -14.86
C ASP A 318 -32.27 7.27 -15.96
N GLN A 319 -32.37 8.27 -16.83
CA GLN A 319 -31.37 8.55 -17.85
C GLN A 319 -29.98 8.83 -17.23
N ALA A 320 -29.93 9.64 -16.17
CA ALA A 320 -28.68 9.89 -15.43
C ALA A 320 -28.11 8.60 -14.79
N ILE A 321 -28.98 7.68 -14.32
CA ILE A 321 -28.56 6.37 -13.84
C ILE A 321 -27.97 5.53 -14.97
N VAL A 322 -28.57 5.50 -16.16
CA VAL A 322 -28.09 4.73 -17.31
C VAL A 322 -26.70 5.22 -17.77
N GLU A 323 -26.48 6.53 -17.80
CA GLU A 323 -25.16 7.12 -18.11
C GLU A 323 -24.10 6.73 -17.08
N TYR A 324 -24.43 6.84 -15.78
CA TYR A 324 -23.59 6.36 -14.69
C TYR A 324 -23.30 4.86 -14.81
N GLN A 325 -24.30 4.03 -15.12
CA GLN A 325 -24.14 2.58 -15.28
C GLN A 325 -23.18 2.24 -16.42
N ARG A 326 -23.23 2.94 -17.55
CA ARG A 326 -22.28 2.74 -18.66
C ARG A 326 -20.84 3.06 -18.24
N ALA A 327 -20.63 4.17 -17.53
CA ALA A 327 -19.31 4.53 -17.00
C ALA A 327 -18.83 3.55 -15.93
N SER A 328 -19.72 3.15 -15.02
CA SER A 328 -19.46 2.17 -13.96
C SER A 328 -19.11 0.78 -14.51
N TRP A 329 -19.84 0.31 -15.52
CA TRP A 329 -19.55 -0.94 -16.22
C TRP A 329 -18.15 -0.94 -16.85
N THR A 330 -17.79 0.16 -17.51
CA THR A 330 -16.46 0.32 -18.12
C THR A 330 -15.36 0.31 -17.05
N ASN A 331 -15.57 1.03 -15.95
CA ASN A 331 -14.65 1.04 -14.81
C ASN A 331 -14.52 -0.37 -14.17
N GLN A 332 -15.61 -1.11 -13.99
CA GLN A 332 -15.60 -2.44 -13.40
C GLN A 332 -14.95 -3.47 -14.34
N THR A 333 -15.25 -3.41 -15.63
CA THR A 333 -14.64 -4.27 -16.65
C THR A 333 -13.14 -4.03 -16.74
N SER A 334 -12.69 -2.78 -16.60
CA SER A 334 -11.26 -2.45 -16.54
C SER A 334 -10.56 -3.10 -15.34
N LEU A 335 -11.24 -3.26 -14.20
CA LEU A 335 -10.71 -3.97 -13.03
C LEU A 335 -10.55 -5.47 -13.33
N SER A 336 -11.57 -6.08 -13.94
CA SER A 336 -11.50 -7.49 -14.33
C SER A 336 -10.38 -7.73 -15.35
N PHE A 337 -10.19 -6.83 -16.32
CA PHE A 337 -9.08 -6.90 -17.27
C PHE A 337 -7.72 -6.84 -16.58
N LEU A 338 -7.55 -5.96 -15.59
CA LEU A 338 -6.33 -5.90 -14.77
C LEU A 338 -6.10 -7.21 -14.03
N ASN A 339 -7.12 -7.77 -13.36
CA ASN A 339 -7.02 -9.02 -12.62
C ASN A 339 -6.64 -10.20 -13.54
N VAL A 340 -7.23 -10.29 -14.74
CA VAL A 340 -6.91 -11.32 -15.72
C VAL A 340 -5.47 -11.18 -16.22
N THR A 341 -5.02 -9.95 -16.51
CA THR A 341 -3.64 -9.68 -16.96
C THR A 341 -2.63 -10.06 -15.88
N GLN A 342 -2.89 -9.66 -14.63
CA GLN A 342 -2.07 -10.03 -13.47
C GLN A 342 -2.00 -11.54 -13.25
N SER A 343 -3.15 -12.22 -13.32
CA SER A 343 -3.24 -13.67 -13.20
C SER A 343 -2.45 -14.36 -14.31
N ALA A 344 -2.55 -13.89 -15.55
CA ALA A 344 -1.80 -14.45 -16.68
C ALA A 344 -0.27 -14.37 -16.49
N ILE A 345 0.25 -13.23 -15.99
CA ILE A 345 1.68 -13.06 -15.69
C ILE A 345 2.13 -14.04 -14.60
N ILE A 346 1.34 -14.13 -13.52
CA ILE A 346 1.60 -15.03 -12.40
C ILE A 346 1.60 -16.49 -12.87
N THR A 347 0.60 -16.90 -13.65
CA THR A 347 0.49 -18.26 -14.17
C THR A 347 1.62 -18.57 -15.14
N ALA A 348 2.00 -17.65 -16.02
CA ALA A 348 3.14 -17.83 -16.92
C ALA A 348 4.46 -17.98 -16.14
N GLY A 349 4.67 -17.16 -15.11
CA GLY A 349 5.83 -17.25 -14.22
C GLY A 349 5.89 -18.55 -13.44
N LEU A 350 4.74 -18.96 -12.87
CA LEU A 350 4.62 -20.23 -12.17
C LEU A 350 4.85 -21.41 -13.11
N LEU A 351 4.29 -21.40 -14.32
CA LEU A 351 4.50 -22.44 -15.33
C LEU A 351 5.98 -22.56 -15.72
N ALA A 352 6.64 -21.45 -16.05
CA ALA A 352 8.05 -21.47 -16.41
C ALA A 352 8.94 -22.01 -15.27
N GLY A 353 8.69 -21.54 -14.04
CA GLY A 353 9.45 -21.94 -12.87
C GLY A 353 9.21 -23.39 -12.44
N THR A 354 7.95 -23.83 -12.38
CA THR A 354 7.58 -25.20 -12.02
C THR A 354 8.01 -26.21 -13.06
N MET A 355 7.99 -25.86 -14.35
CA MET A 355 8.50 -26.73 -15.42
C MET A 355 10.03 -26.93 -15.26
N LEU A 356 10.76 -25.88 -14.88
CA LEU A 356 12.19 -25.94 -14.62
C LEU A 356 12.50 -26.75 -13.34
N CYS A 357 11.74 -26.53 -12.25
CA CYS A 357 11.81 -27.37 -11.05
C CYS A 357 11.52 -28.84 -11.35
N ALA A 358 10.47 -29.14 -12.13
CA ALA A 358 10.09 -30.51 -12.45
C ALA A 358 11.21 -31.22 -13.22
N ARG A 359 11.85 -30.54 -14.19
CA ARG A 359 13.02 -31.06 -14.89
C ARG A 359 14.17 -31.38 -13.92
N ASP A 360 14.50 -30.46 -13.03
CA ASP A 360 15.60 -30.62 -12.07
C ASP A 360 15.34 -31.70 -11.02
N VAL A 361 14.07 -31.93 -10.66
CA VAL A 361 13.65 -33.06 -9.83
C VAL A 361 13.83 -34.39 -10.57
N VAL A 362 13.51 -34.45 -11.86
CA VAL A 362 13.71 -35.65 -12.69
C VAL A 362 15.20 -35.96 -12.89
N ILE A 363 16.05 -34.93 -13.00
CA ILE A 363 17.51 -35.08 -13.09
C ILE A 363 18.13 -35.45 -11.72
N GLY A 364 17.39 -35.31 -10.63
CA GLY A 364 17.84 -35.65 -9.27
C GLY A 364 18.66 -34.57 -8.58
N THR A 365 18.71 -33.35 -9.12
CA THR A 365 19.40 -32.22 -8.48
C THR A 365 18.58 -31.61 -7.34
N LEU A 366 17.25 -31.74 -7.38
CA LEU A 366 16.31 -31.19 -6.41
C LEU A 366 15.34 -32.26 -5.90
N THR A 367 14.78 -32.08 -4.70
CA THR A 367 13.82 -33.03 -4.12
C THR A 367 12.37 -32.68 -4.47
N VAL A 368 11.44 -33.62 -4.25
CA VAL A 368 9.99 -33.35 -4.42
C VAL A 368 9.52 -32.22 -3.48
N GLY A 369 10.12 -32.09 -2.29
CA GLY A 369 9.84 -30.96 -1.40
C GLY A 369 10.32 -29.60 -1.93
N ASP A 370 11.37 -29.55 -2.76
CA ASP A 370 11.83 -28.30 -3.41
C ASP A 370 10.79 -27.76 -4.40
N PHE A 371 10.11 -28.65 -5.11
CA PHE A 371 9.00 -28.27 -5.98
C PHE A 371 7.86 -27.61 -5.20
N VAL A 372 7.49 -28.17 -4.05
CA VAL A 372 6.45 -27.61 -3.19
C VAL A 372 6.89 -26.28 -2.55
N LEU A 373 8.17 -26.17 -2.17
CA LEU A 373 8.75 -24.90 -1.69
C LEU A 373 8.58 -23.81 -2.73
N PHE A 374 9.00 -24.08 -3.97
CA PHE A 374 8.94 -23.13 -5.07
C PHE A 374 7.51 -22.62 -5.29
N CYS A 375 6.54 -23.55 -5.42
CA CYS A 375 5.12 -23.22 -5.57
C CYS A 375 4.59 -22.36 -4.42
N THR A 376 4.87 -22.76 -3.18
CA THR A 376 4.32 -22.05 -2.01
C THR A 376 4.96 -20.69 -1.77
N TYR A 377 6.27 -20.58 -1.95
CA TYR A 377 6.97 -19.32 -1.71
C TYR A 377 6.63 -18.28 -2.78
N ILE A 378 6.53 -18.67 -4.05
CA ILE A 378 6.12 -17.75 -5.12
C ILE A 378 4.69 -17.21 -4.89
N LEU A 379 3.75 -18.07 -4.53
CA LEU A 379 2.39 -17.63 -4.22
C LEU A 379 2.35 -16.64 -3.04
N GLN A 380 3.19 -16.87 -2.03
CA GLN A 380 3.32 -15.96 -0.89
C GLN A 380 3.89 -14.60 -1.29
N LEU A 381 4.86 -14.57 -2.20
CA LEU A 381 5.41 -13.32 -2.74
C LEU A 381 4.36 -12.56 -3.57
N TYR A 382 3.42 -13.24 -4.25
CA TYR A 382 2.38 -12.58 -5.05
C TYR A 382 1.22 -11.99 -4.25
N MET A 383 0.87 -12.57 -3.10
CA MET A 383 -0.26 -12.12 -2.29
C MET A 383 -0.28 -10.60 -2.03
N PRO A 384 0.79 -9.98 -1.51
CA PRO A 384 0.77 -8.55 -1.23
C PRO A 384 0.90 -7.67 -2.49
N LEU A 385 1.35 -8.22 -3.61
CA LEU A 385 1.46 -7.51 -4.89
C LEU A 385 0.08 -7.18 -5.49
N ASN A 386 -0.95 -7.97 -5.20
CA ASN A 386 -2.35 -7.67 -5.61
C ASN A 386 -2.82 -6.29 -5.13
N PHE A 387 -2.40 -5.89 -3.93
CA PHE A 387 -2.80 -4.61 -3.35
C PHE A 387 -1.88 -3.45 -3.73
N PHE A 388 -0.75 -3.73 -4.40
CA PHE A 388 0.29 -2.72 -4.69
C PHE A 388 -0.25 -1.57 -5.55
N GLY A 389 -1.02 -1.85 -6.59
CA GLY A 389 -1.64 -0.80 -7.42
C GLY A 389 -2.60 0.10 -6.62
N THR A 390 -3.30 -0.46 -5.64
CA THR A 390 -4.15 0.30 -4.72
C THR A 390 -3.32 1.17 -3.78
N TYR A 391 -2.24 0.63 -3.20
CA TYR A 391 -1.33 1.39 -2.35
C TYR A 391 -0.66 2.54 -3.09
N TYR A 392 -0.22 2.33 -4.33
CA TYR A 392 0.33 3.40 -5.18
C TYR A 392 -0.62 4.61 -5.27
N ARG A 393 -1.88 4.35 -5.62
CA ARG A 393 -2.90 5.40 -5.72
C ARG A 393 -3.18 6.06 -4.36
N LEU A 394 -3.32 5.27 -3.30
CA LEU A 394 -3.58 5.79 -1.96
C LEU A 394 -2.43 6.65 -1.43
N LEU A 395 -1.19 6.24 -1.71
CA LEU A 395 0.02 6.99 -1.40
C LEU A 395 0.04 8.32 -2.15
N GLN A 396 -0.27 8.32 -3.46
CA GLN A 396 -0.37 9.54 -4.26
C GLN A 396 -1.44 10.50 -3.71
N THR A 397 -2.64 10.01 -3.38
CA THR A 397 -3.70 10.85 -2.78
C THR A 397 -3.26 11.42 -1.44
N SER A 398 -2.66 10.59 -0.58
CA SER A 398 -2.21 11.01 0.74
C SER A 398 -1.06 12.04 0.67
N PHE A 399 -0.21 11.96 -0.36
CA PHE A 399 0.81 12.99 -0.62
C PHE A 399 0.20 14.34 -1.00
N VAL A 400 -0.81 14.36 -1.86
CA VAL A 400 -1.51 15.60 -2.23
C VAL A 400 -2.20 16.20 -1.01
N ASP A 401 -2.89 15.40 -0.20
CA ASP A 401 -3.56 15.89 1.02
C ASP A 401 -2.54 16.45 2.04
N MET A 402 -1.36 15.82 2.14
CA MET A 402 -0.26 16.32 2.98
C MET A 402 0.35 17.62 2.42
N GLU A 403 0.50 17.75 1.11
CA GLU A 403 1.02 18.96 0.47
C GLU A 403 0.13 20.18 0.72
N ASN A 404 -1.18 20.05 0.54
CA ASN A 404 -2.16 21.11 0.85
C ASN A 404 -2.09 21.55 2.33
N MET A 405 -1.78 20.63 3.23
CA MET A 405 -1.62 20.92 4.66
C MET A 405 -0.28 21.60 4.96
N PHE A 406 0.78 21.30 4.21
CA PHE A 406 2.04 22.04 4.29
C PHE A 406 1.93 23.46 3.77
N GLU A 407 1.24 23.68 2.66
CA GLU A 407 0.95 25.02 2.15
C GLU A 407 0.22 25.88 3.21
N LEU A 408 -0.64 25.25 4.01
CA LEU A 408 -1.33 25.91 5.12
C LEU A 408 -0.41 26.27 6.30
N LEU A 409 0.67 25.51 6.49
CA LEU A 409 1.65 25.70 7.57
C LEU A 409 2.78 26.67 7.16
N GLU A 410 3.07 26.75 5.85
CA GLU A 410 4.07 27.67 5.26
C GLU A 410 3.54 29.11 5.18
N ASP A 411 2.24 29.35 5.36
CA ASP A 411 1.64 30.69 5.36
C ASP A 411 2.00 31.45 6.66
N ASP A 412 2.85 32.46 6.56
CA ASP A 412 3.41 33.17 7.71
C ASP A 412 2.34 33.97 8.47
N THR A 413 2.34 33.88 9.80
CA THR A 413 1.43 34.66 10.65
C THR A 413 1.83 36.13 10.57
N SER A 414 0.99 36.99 9.98
CA SER A 414 1.33 38.40 9.75
C SER A 414 1.54 39.23 11.04
N ILE A 415 1.17 38.70 12.21
CA ILE A 415 1.27 39.36 13.51
C ILE A 415 2.12 38.48 14.41
N HIS A 416 3.33 38.93 14.71
CA HIS A 416 4.24 38.30 15.67
C HIS A 416 4.46 39.22 16.86
N ASP A 417 4.48 38.63 18.06
CA ASP A 417 5.03 39.33 19.23
C ASP A 417 6.52 39.58 19.01
N VAL A 418 7.00 40.73 19.49
CA VAL A 418 8.44 40.99 19.54
C VAL A 418 9.14 39.99 20.49
N PRO A 419 10.42 39.62 20.25
CA PRO A 419 11.11 38.57 21.01
C PRO A 419 11.15 38.74 22.54
N ASP A 420 10.97 39.96 23.04
CA ASP A 420 10.96 40.33 24.47
C ASP A 420 9.64 41.03 24.86
N ALA A 421 8.51 40.61 24.28
CA ALA A 421 7.21 41.18 24.60
C ALA A 421 6.88 41.02 26.10
N THR A 422 6.88 42.14 26.83
CA THR A 422 6.52 42.15 28.24
C THR A 422 5.00 42.05 28.42
N PRO A 423 4.50 41.33 29.45
CA PRO A 423 3.09 41.33 29.78
C PRO A 423 2.58 42.76 30.02
N LEU A 424 1.42 43.09 29.48
CA LEU A 424 0.83 44.41 29.62
C LEU A 424 0.53 44.71 31.10
N ALA A 425 1.32 45.61 31.72
CA ALA A 425 1.12 46.05 33.09
C ALA A 425 0.29 47.35 33.12
N ILE A 426 -1.01 47.24 33.45
CA ILE A 426 -1.93 48.38 33.44
C ILE A 426 -2.02 49.00 34.84
N THR A 427 -1.52 50.22 35.01
CA THR A 427 -1.65 51.00 36.26
C THR A 427 -2.65 52.16 36.15
N GLY A 428 -3.03 52.60 34.93
CA GLY A 428 -3.89 53.78 34.74
C GLY A 428 -4.77 53.81 33.49
N GLY A 429 -4.84 52.73 32.70
CA GLY A 429 -5.85 52.54 31.66
C GLY A 429 -5.92 53.58 30.53
N LYS A 430 -4.90 54.43 30.35
CA LYS A 430 -4.88 55.45 29.28
C LYS A 430 -4.53 54.80 27.94
N ILE A 431 -5.39 54.95 26.93
CA ILE A 431 -5.16 54.53 25.54
C ILE A 431 -4.89 55.77 24.70
N GLU A 432 -3.77 55.78 23.96
CA GLU A 432 -3.37 56.88 23.10
C GLU A 432 -3.12 56.37 21.67
N PHE A 433 -3.75 57.00 20.68
CA PHE A 433 -3.51 56.77 19.27
C PHE A 433 -2.64 57.90 18.73
N LYS A 434 -1.47 57.57 18.18
CA LYS A 434 -0.52 58.56 17.64
C LYS A 434 -0.20 58.24 16.18
N ASP A 435 -0.62 59.10 15.28
CA ASP A 435 -0.37 59.03 13.81
C ASP A 435 -0.66 57.66 13.19
N VAL A 436 -1.75 57.01 13.62
CA VAL A 436 -2.09 55.65 13.18
C VAL A 436 -2.77 55.68 11.81
N ASN A 437 -2.15 55.03 10.83
CA ASN A 437 -2.73 54.75 9.52
C ASN A 437 -2.99 53.25 9.38
N PHE A 438 -4.20 52.88 8.95
CA PHE A 438 -4.60 51.48 8.78
C PHE A 438 -5.48 51.34 7.54
N ALA A 439 -5.24 50.28 6.76
CA ALA A 439 -6.07 49.89 5.63
C ALA A 439 -6.16 48.36 5.57
N TYR A 440 -7.36 47.85 5.32
CA TYR A 440 -7.51 46.48 4.82
C TYR A 440 -7.06 46.47 3.35
N LEU A 441 -6.35 45.41 2.92
CA LEU A 441 -6.03 45.22 1.51
C LEU A 441 -7.33 45.34 0.67
N PRO A 442 -7.32 46.07 -0.46
CA PRO A 442 -8.49 46.16 -1.32
C PRO A 442 -8.80 44.77 -1.88
N SER A 443 -10.08 44.40 -1.79
CA SER A 443 -10.65 43.11 -2.20
C SER A 443 -10.37 42.74 -3.65
#